data_AF-A0A940FWV7-F1
#
_entry.id   AF-A0A940FWV7-F1
#
_cell.length_a   1.000
_cell.length_b   1.000
_cell.length_c   1.000
_cell.angle_alpha   90.00
_cell.angle_beta   90.00
_cell.angle_gamma   90.00
#
_symmetry.space_group_name_H-M   'P 1'
#
loop_
_entity.id
_entity.type
_entity.pdbx_description
1 polymer ?
#
loop_
_entity_poly.entity_id
_entity_poly.type
_entity_poly.pdbx_seq_one_letter_code
_entity_poly.pdbx_strand_id
1 'polypeptide(L)'
;NYTELPTPVVDNHMIAAIKKDNGDFIFLDGTDSHCIFGVPPHSIQDKEALVSISENEYKVVRVPVVPKEKNKLTDSTFIRLTDKGIEGDIKLTLEGYFATDTRSDMQYVAEKDNEKYMRNLMMRGSNKFMLNKYGSVNTSDIAHIAITGTFSLDDYARKIGNEWFINMNLMKPYEHQEIDFPKRKMPVEFDFRFIKKYVTVLEIPAGFKVSYLPGDKSYNNKVWGFSMKYTQSGNKLFLTQEFYNDHLLLQPGDFEAWNDVLKNLFPLYKETITLSGK
;
A
#
# COMPACT_ATOMS: atom_id res chain seq x y z
N ASN A 1 -8.01 28.34 3.06
CA ASN A 1 -8.08 28.40 4.55
C ASN A 1 -9.19 29.36 4.96
N TYR A 2 -9.81 29.20 6.13
CA TYR A 2 -10.81 30.15 6.66
C TYR A 2 -10.24 31.56 6.79
N THR A 3 -8.92 31.69 7.00
CA THR A 3 -8.23 32.98 7.04
C THR A 3 -8.22 33.72 5.70
N GLU A 4 -8.41 33.00 4.58
CA GLU A 4 -8.39 33.57 3.22
C GLU A 4 -9.81 33.71 2.66
N LEU A 5 -10.71 32.76 2.97
CA LEU A 5 -12.08 32.76 2.50
C LEU A 5 -13.03 32.13 3.55
N PRO A 6 -13.48 32.91 4.55
CA PRO A 6 -14.39 32.44 5.59
C PRO A 6 -15.84 32.44 5.08
N THR A 7 -16.21 31.41 4.33
CA THR A 7 -17.58 31.24 3.79
C THR A 7 -18.15 29.88 4.18
N PRO A 8 -19.44 29.77 4.57
CA PRO A 8 -20.05 28.47 4.86
C PRO A 8 -19.97 27.46 3.71
N VAL A 9 -19.76 27.91 2.47
CA VAL A 9 -19.56 27.02 1.31
C VAL A 9 -18.27 26.19 1.39
N VAL A 10 -17.28 26.60 2.19
CA VAL A 10 -16.07 25.78 2.41
C VAL A 10 -16.31 24.62 3.39
N ASP A 11 -17.48 24.58 4.03
CA ASP A 11 -17.91 23.54 4.97
C ASP A 11 -19.05 22.73 4.35
N ASN A 12 -18.83 21.44 4.11
CA ASN A 12 -19.83 20.56 3.50
C ASN A 12 -20.26 19.38 4.39
N HIS A 13 -19.66 19.23 5.57
CA HIS A 13 -19.87 18.11 6.48
C HIS A 13 -19.68 18.54 7.94
N MET A 14 -20.49 18.00 8.84
CA MET A 14 -20.42 18.29 10.28
C MET A 14 -20.18 17.01 11.07
N ILE A 15 -19.14 17.01 11.90
CA ILE A 15 -18.73 15.88 12.73
C ILE A 15 -18.61 16.31 14.19
N ALA A 16 -18.65 15.36 15.11
CA ALA A 16 -18.48 15.65 16.53
C ALA A 16 -17.00 15.88 16.86
N ALA A 17 -16.72 16.79 17.80
CA ALA A 17 -15.38 17.01 18.33
C ALA A 17 -15.38 16.86 19.85
N ILE A 18 -14.42 16.11 20.39
CA ILE A 18 -14.19 15.99 21.84
C ILE A 18 -12.93 16.78 22.19
N LYS A 19 -13.08 17.78 23.06
CA LYS A 19 -11.95 18.52 23.63
C LYS A 19 -11.30 17.68 24.73
N LYS A 20 -10.01 17.37 24.58
CA LYS A 20 -9.21 16.69 25.62
C LYS A 20 -8.71 17.70 26.66
N ASP A 21 -8.31 17.22 27.83
CA ASP A 21 -7.77 18.05 28.92
C ASP A 21 -6.53 18.86 28.51
N ASN A 22 -5.72 18.34 27.57
CA ASN A 22 -4.54 19.02 27.04
C ASN A 22 -4.88 20.10 25.98
N GLY A 23 -6.16 20.32 25.67
CA GLY A 23 -6.64 21.36 24.74
C GLY A 23 -6.71 20.94 23.27
N ASP A 24 -6.24 19.75 22.91
CA ASP A 24 -6.42 19.16 21.58
C ASP A 24 -7.85 18.65 21.38
N PHE A 25 -8.21 18.38 20.12
CA PHE A 25 -9.49 17.80 19.74
C PHE A 25 -9.35 16.39 19.17
N ILE A 26 -10.30 15.52 19.50
CA ILE A 26 -10.58 14.28 18.77
C ILE A 26 -11.76 14.56 17.85
N PHE A 27 -11.64 14.17 16.58
CA PHE A 27 -12.68 14.33 15.56
C PHE A 27 -13.38 12.99 15.34
N LEU A 28 -14.71 12.97 15.47
CA LEU A 28 -15.53 11.76 15.40
C LEU A 28 -16.57 11.90 14.30
N ASP A 29 -16.38 11.15 13.23
CA ASP A 29 -17.30 11.12 12.10
C ASP A 29 -18.30 9.97 12.23
N GLY A 30 -19.54 10.30 12.57
CA GLY A 30 -20.62 9.31 12.71
C GLY A 30 -21.09 8.70 11.37
N THR A 31 -20.60 9.20 10.23
CA THR A 31 -20.91 8.64 8.91
C THR A 31 -19.93 7.55 8.47
N ASP A 32 -18.78 7.43 9.14
CA ASP A 32 -17.80 6.37 8.92
C ASP A 32 -17.90 5.28 10.01
N SER A 33 -18.54 4.15 9.67
CA SER A 33 -18.69 3.00 10.57
C SER A 33 -17.38 2.29 10.91
N HIS A 34 -16.30 2.60 10.19
CA HIS A 34 -14.98 1.99 10.38
C HIS A 34 -13.94 2.94 10.98
N CYS A 35 -14.34 4.13 11.43
CA CYS A 35 -13.40 5.09 12.00
C CYS A 35 -12.65 4.51 13.23
N ILE A 36 -11.36 4.80 13.31
CA ILE A 36 -10.53 4.42 14.47
C ILE A 36 -10.68 5.54 15.51
N PHE A 37 -11.12 5.20 16.72
CA PHE A 37 -11.25 6.18 17.79
C PHE A 37 -9.93 6.92 18.04
N GLY A 38 -9.99 8.25 18.11
CA GLY A 38 -8.82 9.11 18.31
C GLY A 38 -8.03 9.42 17.04
N VAL A 39 -8.40 8.85 15.89
CA VAL A 39 -7.80 9.11 14.57
C VAL A 39 -8.81 9.92 13.75
N PRO A 40 -8.44 11.10 13.21
CA PRO A 40 -9.36 11.85 12.36
C PRO A 40 -9.66 11.08 11.06
N PRO A 41 -10.79 11.33 10.36
CA PRO A 41 -10.99 10.83 9.00
C PRO A 41 -9.85 11.29 8.08
N HIS A 42 -9.42 10.41 7.17
CA HIS A 42 -8.26 10.72 6.32
C HIS A 42 -8.48 11.99 5.46
N SER A 43 -9.73 12.22 5.05
CA SER A 43 -10.16 13.30 4.15
C SER A 43 -10.08 14.71 4.75
N ILE A 44 -9.93 14.85 6.07
CA ILE A 44 -9.85 16.15 6.75
C ILE A 44 -8.48 16.44 7.35
N GLN A 45 -7.51 15.52 7.22
CA GLN A 45 -6.16 15.72 7.73
C GLN A 45 -5.51 16.95 7.10
N ASP A 46 -4.77 17.71 7.90
CA ASP A 46 -4.15 18.97 7.47
C ASP A 46 -5.15 19.99 6.87
N LYS A 47 -6.45 19.88 7.18
CA LYS A 47 -7.43 20.93 6.89
C LYS A 47 -7.72 21.71 8.16
N GLU A 48 -8.25 22.91 8.00
CA GLU A 48 -8.79 23.66 9.14
C GLU A 48 -10.21 23.16 9.42
N ALA A 49 -10.56 23.08 10.69
CA ALA A 49 -11.91 22.77 11.16
C ALA A 49 -12.40 23.92 12.05
N LEU A 50 -13.61 24.40 11.76
CA LEU A 50 -14.35 25.30 12.63
C LEU A 50 -15.07 24.51 13.72
N VAL A 51 -14.56 24.56 14.95
CA VAL A 51 -15.15 23.85 16.10
C VAL A 51 -16.04 24.80 16.89
N SER A 52 -17.34 24.53 16.92
CA SER A 52 -18.28 25.21 17.81
C SER A 52 -18.14 24.68 19.24
N ILE A 53 -17.97 25.57 20.22
CA ILE A 53 -17.80 25.25 21.64
C ILE A 53 -19.08 25.62 22.42
N SER A 54 -19.67 26.77 22.09
CA SER A 54 -20.97 27.23 22.60
C SER A 54 -21.64 28.14 21.57
N GLU A 55 -22.82 28.69 21.88
CA GLU A 55 -23.54 29.62 21.01
C GLU A 55 -22.68 30.80 20.51
N ASN A 56 -21.76 31.28 21.35
CA ASN A 56 -20.96 32.47 21.07
C ASN A 56 -19.44 32.19 21.03
N GLU A 57 -19.02 30.94 21.15
CA GLU A 57 -17.61 30.55 21.19
C GLU A 57 -17.31 29.49 20.14
N TYR A 58 -16.33 29.78 19.29
CA TYR A 58 -15.79 28.84 18.31
C TYR A 58 -14.27 28.91 18.29
N LYS A 59 -13.66 27.88 17.72
CA LYS A 59 -12.21 27.83 17.49
C LYS A 59 -11.93 27.25 16.12
N VAL A 60 -11.11 27.92 15.33
CA VAL A 60 -10.50 27.32 14.13
C VAL A 60 -9.27 26.55 14.58
N VAL A 61 -9.22 25.27 14.25
CA VAL A 61 -8.09 24.38 14.58
C VAL A 61 -7.62 23.66 13.34
N ARG A 62 -6.32 23.36 13.26
CA ARG A 62 -5.79 22.48 12.21
C ARG A 62 -5.99 21.03 12.65
N VAL A 63 -6.60 20.22 11.80
CA VAL A 63 -6.77 18.79 12.05
C VAL A 63 -5.40 18.10 11.97
N PRO A 64 -5.02 17.28 12.96
CA PRO A 64 -3.71 16.64 12.98
C PRO A 64 -3.55 15.66 11.82
N VAL A 65 -2.32 15.54 11.32
CA VAL A 65 -1.95 14.53 10.33
C VAL A 65 -1.47 13.27 11.05
N VAL A 66 -2.02 12.13 10.65
CA VAL A 66 -1.60 10.83 11.15
C VAL A 66 -0.23 10.47 10.56
N PRO A 67 0.74 10.07 11.39
CA PRO A 67 2.06 9.68 10.92
C PRO A 67 1.99 8.36 10.13
N LYS A 68 2.85 8.19 9.12
CA LYS A 68 2.88 7.00 8.24
C LYS A 68 3.03 5.68 9.01
N GLU A 69 3.68 5.72 10.18
CA GLU A 69 3.93 4.55 11.02
C GLU A 69 2.65 3.92 11.58
N LYS A 70 1.53 4.64 11.54
CA LYS A 70 0.19 4.15 11.88
C LYS A 70 -0.56 3.55 10.70
N ASN A 71 -0.09 3.74 9.47
CA ASN A 71 -0.74 3.28 8.24
C ASN A 71 0.21 2.37 7.47
N LYS A 72 0.14 1.07 7.76
CA LYS A 72 1.07 0.07 7.22
C LYS A 72 0.33 -0.96 6.39
N LEU A 73 0.90 -1.28 5.24
CA LEU A 73 0.55 -2.45 4.45
C LEU A 73 1.77 -3.36 4.42
N THR A 74 1.60 -4.60 4.88
CA THR A 74 2.61 -5.66 4.69
C THR A 74 2.01 -6.81 3.91
N ASP A 75 2.61 -7.12 2.78
CA ASP A 75 2.19 -8.18 1.86
C ASP A 75 3.28 -9.24 1.80
N SER A 76 2.99 -10.44 2.29
CA SER A 76 3.91 -11.57 2.25
C SER A 76 3.38 -12.63 1.27
N THR A 77 4.12 -12.87 0.20
CA THR A 77 3.78 -13.85 -0.84
C THR A 77 4.83 -14.96 -0.84
N PHE A 78 4.42 -16.18 -0.52
CA PHE A 78 5.27 -17.37 -0.52
C PHE A 78 5.01 -18.15 -1.81
N ILE A 79 6.04 -18.43 -2.60
CA ILE A 79 5.92 -19.05 -3.91
C ILE A 79 6.77 -20.30 -4.05
N ARG A 80 6.23 -21.25 -4.83
CA ARG A 80 6.87 -22.51 -5.21
C ARG A 80 6.81 -22.65 -6.72
N LEU A 81 7.89 -23.18 -7.30
CA LEU A 81 7.93 -23.50 -8.73
C LEU A 81 7.15 -24.79 -8.99
N THR A 82 6.38 -24.81 -10.07
CA THR A 82 5.64 -25.99 -10.55
C THR A 82 5.95 -26.22 -12.03
N ASP A 83 5.53 -27.36 -12.58
CA ASP A 83 5.71 -27.64 -14.02
C ASP A 83 4.99 -26.65 -14.93
N LYS A 84 3.96 -25.96 -14.42
CA LYS A 84 3.14 -25.01 -15.18
C LYS A 84 3.49 -23.54 -14.93
N GLY A 85 4.28 -23.23 -13.91
CA GLY A 85 4.56 -21.86 -13.51
C GLY A 85 4.87 -21.77 -12.02
N ILE A 86 4.05 -21.02 -11.28
CA ILE A 86 4.16 -20.92 -9.83
C ILE A 86 2.82 -21.11 -9.13
N GLU A 87 2.89 -21.55 -7.88
CA GLU A 87 1.79 -21.52 -6.93
C GLU A 87 2.26 -20.90 -5.63
N GLY A 88 1.32 -20.45 -4.79
CA GLY A 88 1.71 -19.80 -3.56
C GLY A 88 0.61 -19.43 -2.60
N ASP A 89 1.07 -18.91 -1.48
CA ASP A 89 0.28 -18.44 -0.34
C ASP A 89 0.49 -16.93 -0.18
N ILE A 90 -0.58 -16.19 0.06
CA ILE A 90 -0.58 -14.75 0.29
C ILE A 90 -1.05 -14.49 1.71
N LYS A 91 -0.34 -13.60 2.41
CA LYS A 91 -0.78 -12.99 3.66
C LYS A 91 -0.62 -11.47 3.54
N LEU A 92 -1.75 -10.77 3.45
CA LEU A 92 -1.85 -9.32 3.47
C LEU A 92 -2.26 -8.87 4.87
N THR A 93 -1.46 -8.03 5.51
CA THR A 93 -1.80 -7.41 6.80
C THR A 93 -1.85 -5.90 6.62
N LEU A 94 -2.97 -5.30 7.02
CA LEU A 94 -3.26 -3.89 6.86
C LEU A 94 -3.46 -3.26 8.23
N GLU A 95 -2.94 -2.06 8.40
CA GLU A 95 -3.01 -1.26 9.62
C GLU A 95 -3.47 0.17 9.32
N GLY A 96 -4.18 0.79 10.26
CA GLY A 96 -4.65 2.17 10.15
C GLY A 96 -5.68 2.32 9.02
N TYR A 97 -5.54 3.38 8.21
CA TYR A 97 -6.50 3.65 7.14
C TYR A 97 -6.59 2.53 6.10
N PHE A 98 -5.49 1.82 5.81
CA PHE A 98 -5.59 0.65 4.92
C PHE A 98 -6.56 -0.41 5.45
N ALA A 99 -6.60 -0.62 6.76
CA ALA A 99 -7.51 -1.58 7.36
C ALA A 99 -8.96 -1.10 7.30
N THR A 100 -9.21 0.16 7.64
CA THR A 100 -10.57 0.73 7.65
C THR A 100 -11.14 0.83 6.24
N ASP A 101 -10.35 1.27 5.27
CA ASP A 101 -10.78 1.39 3.87
C ASP A 101 -11.09 0.00 3.30
N THR A 102 -10.24 -0.99 3.58
CA THR A 102 -10.48 -2.39 3.14
C THR A 102 -11.73 -2.99 3.79
N ARG A 103 -12.00 -2.68 5.06
CA ARG A 103 -13.22 -3.12 5.75
C ARG A 103 -14.47 -2.46 5.16
N SER A 104 -14.41 -1.17 4.89
CA SER A 104 -15.46 -0.42 4.19
C SER A 104 -15.74 -1.04 2.82
N ASP A 105 -14.69 -1.24 2.01
CA ASP A 105 -14.82 -1.88 0.70
C ASP A 105 -15.46 -3.26 0.81
N MET A 106 -14.98 -4.12 1.72
CA MET A 106 -15.56 -5.45 1.94
C MET A 106 -17.02 -5.43 2.41
N GLN A 107 -17.44 -4.40 3.15
CA GLN A 107 -18.83 -4.23 3.58
C GLN A 107 -19.75 -3.79 2.44
N TYR A 108 -19.26 -2.90 1.56
CA TYR A 108 -20.08 -2.29 0.50
C TYR A 108 -19.99 -2.99 -0.86
N VAL A 109 -18.98 -3.84 -1.07
CA VAL A 109 -18.90 -4.68 -2.28
C VAL A 109 -20.10 -5.62 -2.32
N ALA A 110 -20.83 -5.58 -3.43
CA ALA A 110 -21.95 -6.49 -3.66
C ALA A 110 -21.45 -7.95 -3.64
N GLU A 111 -22.26 -8.86 -3.10
CA GLU A 111 -21.89 -10.28 -2.95
C GLU A 111 -21.38 -10.90 -4.25
N LYS A 112 -22.04 -10.61 -5.38
CA LYS A 112 -21.67 -11.07 -6.73
C LYS A 112 -20.28 -10.60 -7.20
N ASP A 113 -19.76 -9.50 -6.64
CA ASP A 113 -18.51 -8.86 -7.02
C ASP A 113 -17.37 -9.16 -6.02
N ASN A 114 -17.65 -9.89 -4.94
CA ASN A 114 -16.69 -10.17 -3.86
C ASN A 114 -15.46 -10.95 -4.35
N GLU A 115 -15.66 -11.98 -5.16
CA GLU A 115 -14.56 -12.75 -5.75
C GLU A 115 -13.65 -11.86 -6.62
N LYS A 116 -14.26 -10.97 -7.43
CA LYS A 116 -13.52 -10.03 -8.28
C LYS A 116 -12.72 -9.03 -7.44
N TYR A 117 -13.32 -8.49 -6.38
CA TYR A 117 -12.64 -7.60 -5.44
C TYR A 117 -11.44 -8.28 -4.80
N MET A 118 -11.63 -9.48 -4.24
CA MET A 118 -10.56 -10.26 -3.61
C MET A 118 -9.45 -10.64 -4.59
N ARG A 119 -9.82 -11.01 -5.83
CA ARG A 119 -8.85 -11.27 -6.91
C ARG A 119 -8.02 -10.03 -7.22
N ASN A 120 -8.62 -8.85 -7.28
CA ASN A 120 -7.89 -7.60 -7.58
C ASN A 120 -6.96 -7.22 -6.41
N LEU A 121 -7.44 -7.33 -5.17
CA LEU A 121 -6.65 -7.04 -3.98
C LEU A 121 -5.42 -7.97 -3.86
N MET A 122 -5.56 -9.22 -4.27
CA MET A 122 -4.51 -10.24 -4.17
C MET A 122 -3.74 -10.49 -5.48
N MET A 123 -3.96 -9.70 -6.53
CA MET A 123 -3.37 -9.96 -7.84
C MET A 123 -1.84 -9.98 -7.78
N ARG A 124 -1.21 -10.92 -8.49
CA ARG A 124 0.26 -11.06 -8.59
C ARG A 124 0.70 -11.28 -10.02
N GLY A 125 1.82 -10.66 -10.40
CA GLY A 125 2.55 -11.01 -11.62
C GLY A 125 1.83 -10.61 -12.90
N SER A 126 0.93 -11.46 -13.41
CA SER A 126 0.28 -11.27 -14.71
C SER A 126 -1.23 -11.52 -14.66
N ASN A 127 -1.91 -11.26 -15.78
CA ASN A 127 -3.35 -11.49 -15.92
C ASN A 127 -3.76 -12.98 -15.87
N LYS A 128 -2.80 -13.92 -15.92
CA LYS A 128 -3.03 -15.37 -15.70
C LYS A 128 -3.18 -15.74 -14.22
N PHE A 129 -3.12 -14.77 -13.31
CA PHE A 129 -3.31 -15.00 -11.88
C PHE A 129 -4.70 -15.57 -11.58
N MET A 130 -4.70 -16.70 -10.87
CA MET A 130 -5.90 -17.39 -10.40
C MET A 130 -5.88 -17.46 -8.87
N LEU A 131 -6.86 -16.80 -8.24
CA LEU A 131 -7.09 -16.90 -6.80
C LEU A 131 -7.89 -18.16 -6.51
N ASN A 132 -7.30 -19.12 -5.80
CA ASN A 132 -7.90 -20.44 -5.57
C ASN A 132 -8.74 -20.48 -4.30
N LYS A 133 -8.25 -19.86 -3.23
CA LYS A 133 -8.94 -19.72 -1.94
C LYS A 133 -8.58 -18.39 -1.32
N TYR A 134 -9.51 -17.81 -0.58
CA TYR A 134 -9.25 -16.61 0.22
C TYR A 134 -10.06 -16.64 1.52
N GLY A 135 -9.63 -15.85 2.49
CA GLY A 135 -10.30 -15.66 3.75
C GLY A 135 -9.76 -14.42 4.45
N SER A 136 -10.52 -13.91 5.42
CA SER A 136 -10.08 -12.83 6.29
C SER A 136 -10.04 -13.30 7.74
N VAL A 137 -9.07 -12.78 8.49
CA VAL A 137 -9.01 -12.92 9.94
C VAL A 137 -9.54 -11.62 10.51
N ASN A 138 -10.81 -11.65 10.92
CA ASN A 138 -11.43 -10.52 11.60
C ASN A 138 -10.91 -10.45 13.04
N THR A 139 -10.27 -9.33 13.36
CA THR A 139 -9.95 -8.93 14.73
C THR A 139 -11.04 -8.00 15.25
N SER A 140 -11.23 -7.98 16.58
CA SER A 140 -12.02 -6.94 17.26
C SER A 140 -11.36 -5.56 17.16
N ASP A 141 -10.06 -5.53 16.86
CA ASP A 141 -9.34 -4.31 16.51
C ASP A 141 -9.70 -3.86 15.09
N ILE A 142 -10.36 -2.71 14.99
CA ILE A 142 -10.79 -2.13 13.71
C ILE A 142 -9.62 -1.57 12.90
N ALA A 143 -8.52 -1.21 13.58
CA ALA A 143 -7.33 -0.64 12.98
C ALA A 143 -6.44 -1.71 12.31
N HIS A 144 -6.80 -2.99 12.42
CA HIS A 144 -6.05 -4.11 11.85
C HIS A 144 -6.96 -5.06 11.09
N ILE A 145 -6.49 -5.59 9.97
CA ILE A 145 -7.10 -6.72 9.29
C ILE A 145 -6.02 -7.56 8.60
N ALA A 146 -6.19 -8.88 8.64
CA ALA A 146 -5.36 -9.78 7.85
C ALA A 146 -6.22 -10.55 6.87
N ILE A 147 -5.75 -10.66 5.63
CA ILE A 147 -6.42 -11.38 4.55
C ILE A 147 -5.42 -12.38 3.98
N THR A 148 -5.86 -13.62 3.83
CA THR A 148 -5.03 -14.73 3.35
C THR A 148 -5.61 -15.30 2.09
N GLY A 149 -4.75 -15.80 1.20
CA GLY A 149 -5.19 -16.50 0.02
C GLY A 149 -4.19 -17.52 -0.48
N THR A 150 -4.64 -18.40 -1.36
CA THR A 150 -3.79 -19.31 -2.13
C THR A 150 -4.03 -19.05 -3.60
N PHE A 151 -2.98 -19.15 -4.43
CA PHE A 151 -3.08 -18.84 -5.85
C PHE A 151 -2.25 -19.78 -6.71
N SER A 152 -2.59 -19.81 -7.99
CA SER A 152 -1.75 -20.34 -9.06
C SER A 152 -1.54 -19.28 -10.12
N LEU A 153 -0.38 -19.35 -10.78
CA LEU A 153 0.01 -18.42 -11.84
C LEU A 153 0.84 -19.18 -12.88
N ASP A 154 0.13 -19.63 -13.91
CA ASP A 154 0.69 -20.38 -15.02
C ASP A 154 1.57 -19.49 -15.93
N ASP A 155 2.55 -20.12 -16.59
CA ASP A 155 3.48 -19.54 -17.54
C ASP A 155 4.31 -18.34 -17.04
N TYR A 156 4.47 -18.21 -15.72
CA TYR A 156 5.20 -17.10 -15.11
C TYR A 156 6.68 -17.39 -14.87
N ALA A 157 6.99 -18.60 -14.38
CA ALA A 157 8.36 -19.10 -14.30
C ALA A 157 8.66 -19.95 -15.53
N ARG A 158 9.87 -19.82 -16.09
CA ARG A 158 10.30 -20.58 -17.27
C ARG A 158 11.45 -21.50 -16.94
N LYS A 159 11.34 -22.76 -17.35
CA LYS A 159 12.43 -23.73 -17.29
C LYS A 159 13.07 -23.90 -18.66
N ILE A 160 14.38 -23.73 -18.77
CA ILE A 160 15.15 -23.94 -20.00
C ILE A 160 16.32 -24.85 -19.65
N GLY A 161 16.33 -26.07 -20.20
CA GLY A 161 17.30 -27.09 -19.80
C GLY A 161 17.22 -27.38 -18.30
N ASN A 162 18.33 -27.18 -17.59
CA ASN A 162 18.44 -27.36 -16.15
C ASN A 162 18.41 -26.03 -15.37
N GLU A 163 17.82 -24.98 -15.94
CA GLU A 163 17.74 -23.66 -15.33
C GLU A 163 16.30 -23.16 -15.22
N TRP A 164 16.01 -22.47 -14.13
CA TRP A 164 14.76 -21.74 -13.91
C TRP A 164 15.02 -20.24 -13.96
N PHE A 165 14.12 -19.54 -14.64
CA PHE A 165 14.07 -18.08 -14.70
C PHE A 165 12.75 -17.60 -14.10
N ILE A 166 12.83 -16.71 -13.11
CA ILE A 166 11.65 -16.15 -12.44
C ILE A 166 11.89 -14.71 -12.00
N ASN A 167 10.89 -13.85 -12.22
CA ASN A 167 10.88 -12.49 -11.68
C ASN A 167 10.16 -12.51 -10.32
N MET A 168 10.88 -12.16 -9.24
CA MET A 168 10.29 -12.15 -7.89
C MET A 168 9.47 -10.89 -7.58
N ASN A 169 9.51 -9.85 -8.44
CA ASN A 169 8.71 -8.63 -8.33
C ASN A 169 7.28 -8.90 -8.79
N LEU A 170 6.56 -9.73 -8.03
CA LEU A 170 5.15 -10.05 -8.25
C LEU A 170 4.23 -8.84 -8.01
N MET A 171 4.70 -7.89 -7.21
CA MET A 171 4.01 -6.64 -6.89
C MET A 171 4.79 -5.46 -7.45
N LYS A 172 4.08 -4.63 -8.23
CA LYS A 172 4.62 -3.43 -8.88
C LYS A 172 3.70 -2.23 -8.66
N PRO A 173 3.45 -1.83 -7.40
CA PRO A 173 2.43 -0.84 -7.05
C PRO A 173 2.67 0.56 -7.65
N TYR A 174 3.89 0.82 -8.14
CA TYR A 174 4.26 2.09 -8.76
C TYR A 174 4.41 2.02 -10.29
N GLU A 175 4.10 0.88 -10.90
CA GLU A 175 4.05 0.78 -12.37
C GLU A 175 2.99 1.75 -12.90
N HIS A 176 3.35 2.54 -13.92
CA HIS A 176 2.50 3.57 -14.52
C HIS A 176 2.09 4.72 -13.58
N GLN A 177 2.85 4.96 -12.50
CA GLN A 177 2.62 6.09 -11.58
C GLN A 177 3.44 7.34 -11.92
N GLU A 178 4.00 7.44 -13.14
CA GLU A 178 4.64 8.64 -13.62
C GLU A 178 3.65 9.80 -13.72
N ILE A 179 4.06 10.98 -13.27
CA ILE A 179 3.28 12.19 -13.39
C ILE A 179 3.68 12.89 -14.69
N ASP A 180 2.71 13.29 -15.51
CA ASP A 180 2.95 14.04 -16.74
C ASP A 180 3.56 15.42 -16.43
N PHE A 181 4.89 15.48 -16.40
CA PHE A 181 5.68 16.68 -16.13
C PHE A 181 6.40 17.12 -17.41
N PRO A 182 6.38 18.43 -17.77
CA PRO A 182 5.87 19.56 -16.99
C PRO A 182 4.41 19.94 -17.26
N LYS A 183 3.60 19.10 -17.93
CA LYS A 183 2.24 19.47 -18.38
C LYS A 183 1.24 19.61 -17.23
N ARG A 184 1.24 18.69 -16.26
CA ARG A 184 0.36 18.75 -15.10
C ARG A 184 0.73 19.95 -14.23
N LYS A 185 -0.25 20.80 -13.96
CA LYS A 185 -0.11 21.99 -13.09
C LYS A 185 -0.82 21.88 -11.75
N MET A 186 -1.71 20.91 -11.59
CA MET A 186 -2.44 20.68 -10.34
C MET A 186 -1.67 19.71 -9.44
N PRO A 187 -1.64 19.93 -8.12
CA PRO A 187 -1.06 18.98 -7.17
C PRO A 187 -1.66 17.56 -7.28
N VAL A 188 -0.96 16.55 -6.75
CA VAL A 188 -1.49 15.20 -6.56
C VAL A 188 -1.83 15.02 -5.08
N GLU A 189 -3.07 14.68 -4.78
CA GLU A 189 -3.53 14.39 -3.42
C GLU A 189 -3.29 12.91 -3.08
N PHE A 190 -2.91 12.66 -1.84
CA PHE A 190 -2.87 11.33 -1.24
C PHE A 190 -3.71 11.36 0.03
N ASP A 191 -4.60 10.37 0.18
CA ASP A 191 -5.54 10.32 1.30
C ASP A 191 -4.82 10.30 2.67
N PHE A 192 -3.66 9.64 2.74
CA PHE A 192 -2.87 9.56 3.95
C PHE A 192 -1.38 9.22 3.71
N ARG A 193 -0.57 9.49 4.72
CA ARG A 193 0.83 9.06 4.80
C ARG A 193 0.90 7.57 5.13
N PHE A 194 1.82 6.82 4.52
CA PHE A 194 1.87 5.37 4.68
C PHE A 194 3.26 4.74 4.51
N ILE A 195 3.38 3.50 4.95
CA ILE A 195 4.47 2.57 4.63
C ILE A 195 3.88 1.33 3.95
N LYS A 196 4.45 0.93 2.81
CA LYS A 196 4.12 -0.31 2.11
C LYS A 196 5.35 -1.22 2.07
N LYS A 197 5.17 -2.46 2.53
CA LYS A 197 6.20 -3.49 2.52
C LYS A 197 5.70 -4.72 1.77
N TYR A 198 6.45 -5.16 0.78
CA TYR A 198 6.18 -6.37 0.02
C TYR A 198 7.32 -7.35 0.23
N VAL A 199 7.00 -8.60 0.54
CA VAL A 199 7.95 -9.68 0.78
C VAL A 199 7.57 -10.86 -0.09
N THR A 200 8.36 -11.13 -1.13
CA THR A 200 8.24 -12.35 -1.94
C THR A 200 9.25 -13.37 -1.42
N VAL A 201 8.79 -14.56 -1.06
CA VAL A 201 9.61 -15.66 -0.59
C VAL A 201 9.54 -16.81 -1.58
N LEU A 202 10.63 -17.11 -2.25
CA LEU A 202 10.76 -18.27 -3.14
C LEU A 202 11.38 -19.44 -2.40
N GLU A 203 10.71 -20.58 -2.44
CA GLU A 203 11.28 -21.87 -2.06
C GLU A 203 12.15 -22.41 -3.22
N ILE A 204 13.44 -22.57 -2.98
CA ILE A 204 14.40 -23.12 -3.95
C ILE A 204 14.18 -24.64 -4.02
N PRO A 205 13.84 -25.22 -5.19
CA PRO A 205 13.61 -26.65 -5.32
C PRO A 205 14.86 -27.46 -4.98
N ALA A 206 14.65 -28.69 -4.49
CA ALA A 206 15.74 -29.63 -4.25
C ALA A 206 16.56 -29.85 -5.54
N GLY A 207 17.89 -29.91 -5.39
CA GLY A 207 18.80 -30.07 -6.53
C GLY A 207 19.13 -28.77 -7.28
N PHE A 208 18.58 -27.62 -6.89
CA PHE A 208 18.93 -26.32 -7.50
C PHE A 208 19.77 -25.44 -6.56
N LYS A 209 20.45 -24.44 -7.14
CA LYS A 209 21.13 -23.34 -6.45
C LYS A 209 20.85 -22.03 -7.17
N VAL A 210 20.93 -20.91 -6.44
CA VAL A 210 20.88 -19.57 -7.05
C VAL A 210 22.17 -19.36 -7.86
N SER A 211 22.04 -19.14 -9.17
CA SER A 211 23.18 -18.87 -10.07
C SER A 211 23.26 -17.40 -10.46
N TYR A 212 22.13 -16.70 -10.50
CA TYR A 212 22.08 -15.25 -10.63
C TYR A 212 21.04 -14.65 -9.68
N LEU A 213 21.44 -13.60 -8.99
CA LEU A 213 20.62 -12.80 -8.10
C LEU A 213 20.93 -11.33 -8.34
N PRO A 214 19.93 -10.46 -8.60
CA PRO A 214 20.14 -9.03 -8.69
C PRO A 214 20.73 -8.47 -7.39
N GLY A 215 21.52 -7.41 -7.50
CA GLY A 215 22.04 -6.70 -6.35
C GLY A 215 20.96 -5.91 -5.61
N ASP A 216 21.18 -5.67 -4.31
CA ASP A 216 20.37 -4.76 -3.52
C ASP A 216 20.41 -3.35 -4.13
N LYS A 217 19.27 -2.65 -4.15
CA LYS A 217 19.20 -1.26 -4.60
C LYS A 217 18.21 -0.46 -3.78
N SER A 218 18.65 0.73 -3.38
CA SER A 218 17.81 1.76 -2.79
C SER A 218 18.03 3.06 -3.53
N TYR A 219 16.99 3.89 -3.56
CA TYR A 219 17.07 5.24 -4.10
C TYR A 219 16.05 6.12 -3.39
N ASN A 220 16.48 7.29 -2.94
CA ASN A 220 15.60 8.25 -2.29
C ASN A 220 16.04 9.68 -2.60
N ASN A 221 15.08 10.60 -2.58
CA ASN A 221 15.32 12.04 -2.61
C ASN A 221 14.39 12.75 -1.61
N LYS A 222 14.28 14.08 -1.71
CA LYS A 222 13.44 14.89 -0.80
C LYS A 222 11.94 14.56 -0.88
N VAL A 223 11.48 13.94 -1.96
CA VAL A 223 10.06 13.63 -2.17
C VAL A 223 9.75 12.25 -1.61
N TRP A 224 10.43 11.21 -2.08
CA TRP A 224 10.18 9.84 -1.64
C TRP A 224 11.33 8.92 -2.06
N GLY A 225 11.19 7.62 -1.79
CA GLY A 225 12.18 6.62 -2.17
C GLY A 225 11.70 5.19 -2.01
N PHE A 226 12.57 4.26 -2.38
CA PHE A 226 12.36 2.83 -2.20
C PHE A 226 13.63 2.12 -1.71
N SER A 227 13.44 0.94 -1.14
CA SER A 227 14.49 -0.04 -0.88
C SER A 227 14.07 -1.40 -1.43
N MET A 228 14.97 -2.07 -2.14
CA MET A 228 14.81 -3.45 -2.59
C MET A 228 16.02 -4.27 -2.21
N LYS A 229 15.75 -5.38 -1.51
CA LYS A 229 16.78 -6.24 -0.94
C LYS A 229 16.51 -7.70 -1.24
N TYR A 230 17.55 -8.39 -1.70
CA TYR A 230 17.53 -9.84 -1.84
C TYR A 230 18.35 -10.50 -0.72
N THR A 231 17.79 -11.51 -0.05
CA THR A 231 18.51 -12.30 0.95
C THR A 231 18.21 -13.78 0.79
N GLN A 232 19.23 -14.62 0.88
CA GLN A 232 19.05 -16.08 0.92
C GLN A 232 19.25 -16.59 2.35
N SER A 233 18.35 -17.44 2.83
CA SER A 233 18.48 -18.16 4.09
C SER A 233 18.08 -19.62 3.89
N GLY A 234 19.07 -20.51 3.90
CA GLY A 234 18.88 -21.93 3.58
C GLY A 234 18.34 -22.13 2.16
N ASN A 235 17.22 -22.83 2.03
CA ASN A 235 16.52 -23.08 0.76
C ASN A 235 15.49 -22.00 0.41
N LYS A 236 15.48 -20.85 1.10
CA LYS A 236 14.55 -19.75 0.82
C LYS A 236 15.30 -18.52 0.33
N LEU A 237 14.77 -17.92 -0.73
CA LEU A 237 15.20 -16.63 -1.24
C LEU A 237 14.10 -15.60 -0.97
N PHE A 238 14.48 -14.45 -0.46
CA PHE A 238 13.57 -13.38 -0.08
C PHE A 238 13.87 -12.15 -0.94
N LEU A 239 12.82 -11.55 -1.51
CA LEU A 239 12.83 -10.19 -2.04
C LEU A 239 11.98 -9.34 -1.11
N THR A 240 12.57 -8.32 -0.49
CA THR A 240 11.84 -7.31 0.29
C THR A 240 11.85 -5.99 -0.46
N GLN A 241 10.67 -5.41 -0.67
CA GLN A 241 10.47 -4.08 -1.26
C GLN A 241 9.81 -3.20 -0.20
N GLU A 242 10.37 -2.03 0.07
CA GLU A 242 9.80 -1.05 0.99
C GLU A 242 9.62 0.30 0.29
N PHE A 243 8.44 0.88 0.48
CA PHE A 243 8.05 2.18 -0.06
C PHE A 243 7.35 2.98 1.04
N TYR A 244 7.44 4.30 0.96
CA TYR A 244 6.74 5.18 1.88
C TYR A 244 6.19 6.42 1.16
N ASN A 245 5.16 7.00 1.76
CA ASN A 245 4.62 8.30 1.39
C ASN A 245 4.50 9.17 2.64
N ASP A 246 5.10 10.35 2.61
CA ASP A 246 5.04 11.36 3.67
C ASP A 246 4.19 12.58 3.28
N HIS A 247 3.58 12.58 2.09
CA HIS A 247 2.83 13.72 1.55
C HIS A 247 1.34 13.44 1.60
N LEU A 248 0.54 14.45 1.97
CA LEU A 248 -0.89 14.47 1.66
C LEU A 248 -1.14 15.20 0.34
N LEU A 249 -0.24 16.09 -0.06
CA LEU A 249 -0.35 16.89 -1.27
C LEU A 249 1.03 17.09 -1.90
N LEU A 250 1.27 16.43 -3.02
CA LEU A 250 2.49 16.57 -3.80
C LEU A 250 2.36 17.75 -4.77
N GLN A 251 3.23 18.74 -4.61
CA GLN A 251 3.18 19.97 -5.38
C GLN A 251 3.79 19.81 -6.79
N PRO A 252 3.38 20.62 -7.79
CA PRO A 252 3.92 20.54 -9.15
C PRO A 252 5.44 20.66 -9.25
N GLY A 253 6.06 21.43 -8.34
CA GLY A 253 7.52 21.58 -8.27
C GLY A 253 8.27 20.31 -7.84
N ASP A 254 7.57 19.31 -7.32
CA ASP A 254 8.16 18.05 -6.86
C ASP A 254 7.93 16.88 -7.83
N PHE A 255 7.20 17.09 -8.93
CA PHE A 255 6.87 16.02 -9.90
C PHE A 255 8.09 15.47 -10.63
N GLU A 256 9.08 16.30 -10.93
CA GLU A 256 10.33 15.81 -11.53
C GLU A 256 11.08 14.86 -10.58
N ALA A 257 11.19 15.26 -9.31
CA ALA A 257 11.80 14.43 -8.27
C ALA A 257 10.98 13.16 -7.99
N TRP A 258 9.66 13.20 -8.09
CA TRP A 258 8.82 12.00 -8.03
C TRP A 258 9.17 11.01 -9.15
N ASN A 259 9.18 11.48 -10.40
CA ASN A 259 9.47 10.66 -11.57
C ASN A 259 10.91 10.13 -11.58
N ASP A 260 11.85 10.86 -11.00
CA ASP A 260 13.25 10.43 -10.91
C ASP A 260 13.44 9.16 -10.06
N VAL A 261 12.66 9.02 -8.98
CA VAL A 261 12.62 7.76 -8.20
C VAL A 261 12.07 6.61 -9.07
N LEU A 262 11.01 6.86 -9.85
CA LEU A 262 10.41 5.85 -10.74
C LEU A 262 11.38 5.38 -11.82
N LYS A 263 12.17 6.28 -12.42
CA LYS A 263 13.22 5.92 -13.40
C LYS A 263 14.22 4.92 -12.82
N ASN A 264 14.55 5.04 -11.53
CA ASN A 264 15.45 4.12 -10.84
C ASN A 264 14.80 2.80 -10.42
N LEU A 265 13.48 2.80 -10.24
CA LEU A 265 12.64 1.68 -9.80
C LEU A 265 12.28 0.73 -10.96
N PHE A 266 11.85 1.26 -12.11
CA PHE A 266 11.29 0.44 -13.19
C PHE A 266 12.23 -0.61 -13.79
N PRO A 267 13.55 -0.40 -13.93
CA PRO A 267 14.45 -1.45 -14.37
C PRO A 267 14.41 -2.67 -13.42
N LEU A 268 14.26 -2.43 -12.11
CA LEU A 268 14.29 -3.46 -11.08
C LEU A 268 13.05 -4.34 -11.11
N TYR A 269 11.90 -3.79 -11.49
CA TYR A 269 10.69 -4.57 -11.74
C TYR A 269 10.81 -5.57 -12.92
N LYS A 270 11.86 -5.46 -13.73
CA LYS A 270 12.14 -6.37 -14.85
C LYS A 270 13.19 -7.44 -14.51
N GLU A 271 13.87 -7.31 -13.37
CA GLU A 271 14.91 -8.24 -12.96
C GLU A 271 14.37 -9.65 -12.76
N THR A 272 15.13 -10.62 -13.25
CA THR A 272 14.81 -12.05 -13.22
C THR A 272 15.96 -12.77 -12.54
N ILE A 273 15.65 -13.61 -11.55
CA ILE A 273 16.66 -14.47 -10.93
C ILE A 273 16.85 -15.74 -11.78
N THR A 274 18.01 -16.37 -11.62
CA THR A 274 18.27 -17.69 -12.21
C THR A 274 18.59 -18.71 -11.13
N LEU A 275 17.94 -19.87 -11.20
CA LEU A 275 18.33 -21.06 -10.44
C LEU A 275 18.89 -22.08 -11.43
N SER A 276 20.07 -22.62 -11.18
CA SER A 276 20.64 -23.71 -11.99
C SER A 276 20.68 -25.00 -11.17
N GLY A 277 20.39 -26.12 -11.82
CA GLY A 277 20.55 -27.43 -11.18
C GLY A 277 22.00 -27.69 -10.82
N LYS A 278 22.21 -28.42 -9.72
CA LYS A 278 23.52 -28.84 -9.24
C LYS A 278 24.12 -29.91 -10.12
#